data_AF-A0A6P2C5T2-F1
#
_entry.id   AF-A0A6P2C5T2-F1
#
_cell.length_a   1.000
_cell.length_b   1.000
_cell.length_c   1.000
_cell.angle_alpha   90.00
_cell.angle_beta   90.00
_cell.angle_gamma   90.00
#
_symmetry.space_group_name_H-M   'P 1'
#
loop_
_entity.id
_entity.type
_entity.pdbx_description
1 polymer ?
#
loop_
_entity_poly.entity_id
_entity_poly.type
_entity_poly.pdbx_seq_one_letter_code
_entity_poly.pdbx_strand_id
1 'polypeptide(L)' 'MYLTGAEHWQGVARAHGAVFGEIRPAATAVIVAGLLDPAWVVEIEAEAVLPTESAAPVP' A
#
# COMPACT_ATOMS: atom_id res chain seq x y z
N MET A 1 4.66 -2.58 0.16
CA MET A 1 4.67 -2.59 1.62
C MET A 1 5.96 -3.23 2.09
N TYR A 2 6.78 -2.48 2.81
CA TYR A 2 8.08 -2.92 3.29
C TYR A 2 8.01 -3.04 4.81
N LEU A 3 8.20 -4.25 5.34
CA LEU A 3 8.11 -4.55 6.77
C LEU A 3 9.51 -4.80 7.32
N THR A 4 9.79 -4.39 8.56
CA THR A 4 11.09 -4.65 9.20
C THR A 4 11.18 -6.06 9.80
N GLY A 5 10.05 -6.76 9.97
CA GLY A 5 9.99 -8.08 10.58
C GLY A 5 8.70 -8.85 10.24
N ALA A 6 8.77 -10.17 10.32
CA ALA A 6 7.64 -11.05 10.03
C ALA A 6 6.53 -10.90 11.09
N GLU A 7 6.87 -10.67 12.35
CA GLU A 7 5.95 -10.47 13.46
C GLU A 7 4.90 -9.37 13.22
N HIS A 8 5.20 -8.41 12.35
CA HIS A 8 4.31 -7.30 12.02
C HIS A 8 3.29 -7.64 10.92
N TRP A 9 3.46 -8.73 10.16
CA TRP A 9 2.71 -9.00 8.92
C TRP A 9 1.20 -9.00 9.13
N GLN A 10 0.72 -9.62 10.22
CA GLN A 10 -0.72 -9.72 10.47
C GLN A 10 -1.35 -8.36 10.78
N GLY A 11 -0.64 -7.51 11.53
CA GLY A 11 -1.09 -6.17 11.85
C GLY A 11 -1.19 -5.32 10.59
N VAL A 12 -0.15 -5.36 9.76
CA VAL A 12 -0.09 -4.65 8.48
C VAL A 12 -1.18 -5.14 7.53
N ALA A 13 -1.36 -6.45 7.38
CA ALA A 13 -2.39 -7.02 6.50
C ALA A 13 -3.81 -6.62 6.93
N ARG A 14 -4.10 -6.63 8.24
CA ARG A 14 -5.40 -6.18 8.76
C ARG A 14 -5.62 -4.68 8.48
N ALA A 15 -4.63 -3.84 8.72
CA ALA A 15 -4.73 -2.41 8.47
C ALA A 15 -4.92 -2.11 6.97
N HIS A 16 -4.13 -2.76 6.10
CA HIS A 16 -4.27 -2.64 4.66
C HIS A 16 -5.66 -3.07 4.17
N GLY A 17 -6.16 -4.21 4.65
CA GLY A 17 -7.51 -4.70 4.31
C GLY A 17 -8.63 -3.78 4.81
N ALA A 18 -8.49 -3.18 6.00
CA ALA A 18 -9.47 -2.25 6.54
C ALA A 18 -9.62 -0.98 5.71
N VAL A 19 -8.53 -0.50 5.08
CA VAL A 19 -8.52 0.72 4.27
C VAL A 19 -8.79 0.43 2.79
N PHE A 20 -8.16 -0.60 2.24
CA PHE A 20 -8.14 -0.87 0.79
C PHE A 20 -8.93 -2.10 0.37
N GLY A 21 -9.68 -2.74 1.28
CA GLY A 21 -10.38 -4.00 1.02
C GLY A 21 -11.43 -3.95 -0.09
N GLU A 22 -12.00 -2.77 -0.38
CA GLU A 22 -12.94 -2.57 -1.48
C GLU A 22 -12.20 -2.38 -2.82
N ILE A 23 -11.25 -1.43 -2.85
CA ILE A 23 -10.49 -1.05 -4.06
C ILE A 23 -9.56 -2.18 -4.53
N ARG A 24 -9.02 -2.96 -3.59
CA ARG A 24 -8.08 -4.08 -3.83
C ARG A 24 -6.95 -3.71 -4.79
N PRO A 25 -6.11 -2.73 -4.44
CA PRO A 25 -4.96 -2.37 -5.25
C PRO A 25 -4.00 -3.56 -5.38
N ALA A 26 -3.26 -3.62 -6.49
CA ALA A 26 -2.12 -4.50 -6.56
C ALA A 26 -1.15 -4.16 -5.42
N ALA A 27 -0.73 -5.17 -4.66
CA ALA A 27 0.10 -4.98 -3.49
C ALA A 27 1.19 -6.05 -3.41
N THR A 28 2.40 -5.60 -3.09
CA THR A 28 3.54 -6.44 -2.76
C THR A 28 3.90 -6.22 -1.29
N ALA A 29 4.16 -7.30 -0.55
CA ALA A 29 4.62 -7.27 0.83
C ALA A 29 5.93 -8.04 0.96
N VAL A 30 6.98 -7.37 1.46
CA VAL A 30 8.31 -7.96 1.63
C VAL A 30 8.92 -7.51 2.96
N ILE A 31 9.90 -8.27 3.45
CA ILE A 31 10.69 -7.92 4.63
C ILE A 31 11.98 -7.25 4.17
N VAL A 32 12.31 -6.11 4.76
CA VAL A 32 13.51 -5.30 4.47
C VAL A 32 14.40 -5.20 5.72
N ALA A 33 15.65 -4.80 5.55
CA ALA A 33 16.61 -4.70 6.65
C ALA A 33 16.32 -3.58 7.66
N GLY A 34 15.58 -2.54 7.25
CA GLY A 34 15.25 -1.37 8.07
C GLY A 34 14.56 -0.28 7.26
N LEU A 35 14.05 0.74 7.95
CA LEU A 35 13.40 1.93 7.39
C LEU A 35 14.14 3.19 7.83
N LEU A 36 13.73 4.36 7.32
CA LEU A 36 14.40 5.63 7.60
C LEU A 36 14.42 5.97 9.10
N ASP A 37 13.30 5.75 9.80
CA ASP A 37 13.21 5.86 11.24
C ASP A 37 13.21 4.44 11.86
N PRO A 38 14.13 4.12 12.79
CA PRO A 38 14.18 2.83 13.46
C PRO A 38 12.92 2.46 14.26
N ALA A 39 12.10 3.44 14.63
CA ALA A 39 10.83 3.19 15.31
C ALA A 39 9.71 2.72 14.36
N TRP A 40 9.89 2.87 13.04
CA TRP A 40 8.89 2.45 12.06
C TRP A 40 9.00 0.95 11.79
N VAL A 41 7.86 0.26 11.82
CA VAL A 41 7.78 -1.19 11.60
C VAL A 41 7.26 -1.56 10.20
N VAL A 42 6.74 -0.57 9.47
CA VAL A 42 6.24 -0.72 8.11
C VAL A 42 6.28 0.61 7.36
N GLU A 43 6.57 0.56 6.06
CA GLU A 43 6.36 1.64 5.11
C GLU A 43 5.44 1.17 3.96
N ILE A 44 4.52 2.04 3.54
CA ILE A 44 3.54 1.76 2.49
C ILE A 44 3.63 2.84 1.43
N GLU A 45 4.03 2.43 0.22
CA GLU A 45 3.89 3.22 -0.99
C GLU A 45 2.59 2.84 -1.69
N ALA A 46 1.88 3.83 -2.22
CA ALA A 46 0.65 3.64 -2.97
C ALA A 46 0.62 4.59 -4.16
N GLU A 47 0.15 4.06 -5.29
CA GLU A 47 -0.10 4.83 -6.50
C GLU A 47 -1.60 4.87 -6.76
N ALA A 48 -2.08 5.97 -7.33
CA ALA A 48 -3.48 6.16 -7.64
C ALA A 48 -3.64 6.84 -9.01
N VAL A 49 -4.69 6.47 -9.72
CA VAL A 49 -5.09 7.13 -10.97
C VAL A 49 -6.14 8.17 -10.63
N LEU A 50 -5.91 9.41 -11.05
CA LEU A 50 -6.94 10.45 -10.95
C LEU A 50 -8.09 10.12 -11.90
N PRO A 51 -9.35 10.47 -11.56
CA PRO A 51 -10.45 10.37 -12.50
C PRO A 51 -10.07 11.13 -13.77
N THR A 52 -10.09 10.45 -14.91
CA THR A 52 -9.99 11.15 -16.20
C THR A 52 -11.24 12.02 -16.30
N GLU A 53 -11.11 13.34 -16.47
CA GLU A 53 -12.23 14.09 -17.06
C GLU A 53 -12.56 13.36 -18.36
N SER A 54 -13.81 12.92 -18.51
CA SER A 54 -14.23 12.22 -19.73
C SER A 54 -13.79 13.07 -20.91
N ALA A 55 -12.79 12.61 -21.67
CA ALA A 55 -12.51 13.18 -22.96
C ALA A 55 -13.85 13.09 -23.73
N ALA A 56 -14.38 14.24 -24.15
CA ALA A 56 -15.57 14.26 -24.99
C ALA A 56 -15.33 13.28 -26.16
N PRO A 57 -16.33 12.49 -26.55
CA PRO A 57 -16.16 11.55 -27.66
C PRO A 57 -15.62 12.33 -28.87
N VAL A 58 -14.48 11.88 -29.40
CA VAL A 58 -13.95 12.41 -30.66
C VAL A 58 -15.01 12.11 -31.73
N PRO A 59 -15.47 13.13 -32.49
CA PRO A 59 -16.56 12.97 -33.47
C PRO A 59 -16.20 12.00 -34.60
#